data_AF-A0A9D5YHQ3-F1
#
_entry.id   AF-A0A9D5YHQ3-F1
#
_cell.length_a   1.000
_cell.length_b   1.000
_cell.length_c   1.000
_cell.angle_alpha   90.00
_cell.angle_beta   90.00
_cell.angle_gamma   90.00
#
_symmetry.space_group_name_H-M   'P 1'
#
loop_
_entity.id
_entity.type
_entity.pdbx_description
1 polymer ?
#
loop_
_entity_poly.entity_id
_entity_poly.type
_entity_poly.pdbx_seq_one_letter_code
_entity_poly.pdbx_strand_id
1 'polypeptide(L)'
;MPIITGRKNVLAIYEEAAKRGWVIPCMCSENLTTTEAILTAASEFAAEKGYDRVPVTLAITNQYDHRSQSVFYTNTRRWDIGLKLFRASIEILAEAFPNVDILIHLDHTQHDTDADLLESDLSMYSSVMYDASALPMEENIRKTREYVKRKGHELLIEGACDEIVDATGEVRCEITDADKCERYKRETGVDMVVANLGTEHRASGQNLHYYSDAAKAIKAKIGPKICLHGTSSVTNEQVKKLFEDGICKVNIWTALERDSAPALTEWTVKNAAKCGGAKLEQKLIEEGYLTEASKTGDKSSLQHFTSTARQEIVFKEMKKIAKGYLELWYV
;
A
#
# COMPACT_ATOMS: atom_id res chain seq x y z
N MET A 1 -15.85 7.83 -15.08
CA MET A 1 -14.57 7.09 -15.12
C MET A 1 -14.34 6.50 -13.74
N PRO A 2 -13.74 5.31 -13.63
CA PRO A 2 -13.58 4.63 -12.33
C PRO A 2 -12.57 5.30 -11.41
N ILE A 3 -11.72 6.21 -11.92
CA ILE A 3 -10.77 6.98 -11.10
C ILE A 3 -11.48 8.12 -10.38
N ILE A 4 -11.35 8.16 -9.05
CA ILE A 4 -12.01 9.14 -8.19
C ILE A 4 -11.02 10.23 -7.79
N THR A 5 -11.18 11.43 -8.35
CA THR A 5 -10.38 12.62 -8.00
C THR A 5 -11.24 13.71 -7.40
N GLY A 6 -10.59 14.71 -6.80
CA GLY A 6 -11.26 15.82 -6.15
C GLY A 6 -11.70 15.48 -4.72
N ARG A 7 -11.27 16.28 -3.74
CA ARG A 7 -11.52 16.03 -2.31
C ARG A 7 -12.97 15.67 -1.98
N LYS A 8 -13.95 16.38 -2.55
CA LYS A 8 -15.38 16.13 -2.30
C LYS A 8 -15.82 14.73 -2.72
N ASN A 9 -15.37 14.25 -3.88
CA ASN A 9 -15.75 12.92 -4.38
C ASN A 9 -15.06 11.83 -3.56
N VAL A 10 -13.80 12.05 -3.19
CA VAL A 10 -13.05 11.13 -2.33
C VAL A 10 -13.71 11.02 -0.95
N LEU A 11 -14.09 12.13 -0.32
CA LEU A 11 -14.82 12.11 0.94
C LEU A 11 -16.16 11.37 0.82
N ALA A 12 -16.89 11.52 -0.29
CA ALA A 12 -18.13 10.78 -0.51
C ALA A 12 -17.93 9.26 -0.56
N ILE A 13 -16.81 8.79 -1.14
CA ILE A 13 -16.45 7.36 -1.12
C ILE A 13 -16.22 6.88 0.32
N TYR A 14 -15.46 7.63 1.12
CA TYR A 14 -15.22 7.28 2.53
C TYR A 14 -16.49 7.36 3.39
N GLU A 15 -17.39 8.30 3.12
CA GLU A 15 -18.69 8.39 3.77
C GLU A 15 -19.57 7.18 3.46
N GLU A 16 -19.60 6.72 2.21
CA GLU A 16 -20.36 5.52 1.83
C GLU A 16 -19.74 4.26 2.41
N ALA A 17 -18.41 4.13 2.37
CA ALA A 17 -17.69 3.05 3.05
C ALA A 17 -18.02 3.03 4.55
N ALA A 18 -18.07 4.19 5.20
CA ALA A 18 -18.39 4.29 6.62
C ALA A 18 -19.81 3.82 6.96
N LYS A 19 -20.81 4.08 6.11
CA LYS A 19 -22.18 3.56 6.29
C LYS A 19 -22.24 2.03 6.26
N ARG A 20 -21.33 1.41 5.51
CA ARG A 20 -21.22 -0.04 5.33
C ARG A 20 -20.30 -0.70 6.35
N GLY A 21 -19.60 0.09 7.18
CA GLY A 21 -18.62 -0.44 8.12
C GLY A 21 -17.32 -0.90 7.46
N TRP A 22 -17.01 -0.34 6.29
CA TRP A 22 -15.90 -0.79 5.46
C TRP A 22 -14.60 -0.06 5.78
N VAL A 23 -13.47 -0.77 5.64
CA VAL A 23 -12.12 -0.18 5.66
C VAL A 23 -11.53 -0.28 4.26
N ILE A 24 -11.14 0.85 3.68
CA ILE A 24 -10.61 0.87 2.31
C ILE A 24 -9.13 0.45 2.33
N PRO A 25 -8.75 -0.66 1.67
CA PRO A 25 -7.36 -1.04 1.55
C PRO A 25 -6.62 -0.08 0.62
N CYS A 26 -5.46 0.36 1.07
CA CYS A 26 -4.50 1.17 0.35
C CYS A 26 -3.27 0.33 0.04
N MET A 27 -3.24 -0.19 -1.18
CA MET A 27 -2.24 -1.16 -1.63
C MET A 27 -1.18 -0.47 -2.46
N CYS A 28 0.06 -0.47 -1.97
CA CYS A 28 1.17 0.10 -2.71
C CYS A 28 1.60 -0.83 -3.85
N SER A 29 1.84 -0.27 -5.03
CA SER A 29 2.18 -1.03 -6.24
C SER A 29 3.49 -0.52 -6.86
N GLU A 30 4.30 -1.43 -7.40
CA GLU A 30 5.65 -1.12 -7.88
C GLU A 30 5.78 -1.14 -9.40
N ASN A 31 4.81 -1.70 -10.12
CA ASN A 31 4.82 -1.81 -11.57
C ASN A 31 3.41 -2.12 -12.11
N LEU A 32 3.31 -2.28 -13.43
CA LEU A 32 2.06 -2.60 -14.13
C LEU A 32 1.43 -3.90 -13.62
N THR A 33 2.22 -4.97 -13.46
CA THR A 33 1.73 -6.30 -13.06
C THR A 33 1.10 -6.28 -11.67
N THR A 34 1.74 -5.61 -10.71
CA THR A 34 1.24 -5.51 -9.33
C THR A 34 -0.02 -4.64 -9.28
N THR A 35 -0.07 -3.56 -10.07
CA THR A 35 -1.26 -2.70 -10.20
C THR A 35 -2.44 -3.47 -10.77
N GLU A 36 -2.23 -4.20 -11.86
CA GLU A 36 -3.26 -5.00 -12.51
C GLU A 36 -3.76 -6.12 -11.60
N ALA A 37 -2.88 -6.75 -10.81
CA ALA A 37 -3.27 -7.78 -9.85
C ALA A 37 -4.24 -7.25 -8.79
N ILE A 38 -3.98 -6.06 -8.24
CA ILE A 38 -4.85 -5.40 -7.26
C ILE A 38 -6.21 -5.05 -7.87
N LEU A 39 -6.22 -4.45 -9.06
CA LEU A 39 -7.46 -4.07 -9.75
C LEU A 39 -8.30 -5.30 -10.14
N THR A 40 -7.64 -6.38 -10.59
CA THR A 40 -8.32 -7.65 -10.89
C THR A 40 -8.91 -8.26 -9.63
N ALA A 41 -8.18 -8.25 -8.51
CA ALA A 41 -8.70 -8.73 -7.23
C ALA A 41 -9.96 -7.96 -6.80
N ALA A 42 -9.93 -6.63 -6.90
CA ALA A 42 -11.07 -5.77 -6.58
C ALA A 42 -12.28 -6.03 -7.49
N SER A 43 -12.04 -6.14 -8.80
CA SER A 43 -13.11 -6.38 -9.77
C SER A 43 -13.76 -7.75 -9.59
N GLU A 44 -12.96 -8.81 -9.42
CA GLU A 44 -13.46 -10.16 -9.14
C GLU A 44 -14.22 -10.21 -7.81
N PHE A 45 -13.67 -9.59 -6.76
CA PHE A 45 -14.33 -9.49 -5.46
C PHE A 45 -15.70 -8.81 -5.55
N ALA A 46 -15.79 -7.66 -6.24
CA ALA A 46 -17.06 -6.96 -6.43
C ALA A 46 -18.09 -7.84 -7.16
N ALA A 47 -17.68 -8.51 -8.23
CA ALA A 47 -18.56 -9.41 -8.98
C ALA A 47 -19.05 -10.59 -8.13
N GLU A 48 -18.15 -11.22 -7.36
CA GLU A 48 -18.48 -12.36 -6.49
C GLU A 48 -19.41 -11.98 -5.33
N LYS A 49 -19.26 -10.77 -4.78
CA LYS A 49 -20.12 -10.27 -3.69
C LYS A 49 -21.39 -9.58 -4.19
N GLY A 50 -21.54 -9.40 -5.50
CA GLY A 50 -22.68 -8.67 -6.09
C GLY A 50 -22.67 -7.18 -5.76
N TYR A 51 -21.49 -6.58 -5.57
CA TYR A 51 -21.34 -5.14 -5.41
C TYR A 51 -21.24 -4.48 -6.78
N ASP A 52 -22.04 -3.42 -7.01
CA ASP A 52 -21.96 -2.63 -8.24
C ASP A 52 -20.57 -2.02 -8.44
N ARG A 53 -20.01 -1.49 -7.35
CA ARG A 53 -18.68 -0.87 -7.29
C ARG A 53 -18.04 -1.12 -5.93
N VAL A 54 -16.72 -1.36 -5.93
CA VAL A 54 -15.90 -1.44 -4.71
C VAL A 54 -14.76 -0.43 -4.79
N PRO A 55 -14.52 0.38 -3.75
CA PRO A 55 -13.36 1.25 -3.73
C PRO A 55 -12.07 0.47 -3.46
N VAL A 56 -10.97 0.92 -4.04
CA VAL A 56 -9.62 0.47 -3.66
C VAL A 56 -8.65 1.61 -3.87
N THR A 57 -7.70 1.78 -2.96
CA THR A 57 -6.66 2.80 -3.10
C THR A 57 -5.39 2.14 -3.64
N LEU A 58 -4.91 2.60 -4.79
CA LEU A 58 -3.58 2.30 -5.31
C LEU A 58 -2.61 3.38 -4.84
N ALA A 59 -1.53 2.95 -4.19
CA ALA A 59 -0.55 3.86 -3.63
C ALA A 59 0.83 3.70 -4.23
N ILE A 60 1.62 4.76 -4.14
CA ILE A 60 3.03 4.75 -4.46
C ILE A 60 3.78 5.73 -3.55
N THR A 61 4.96 5.33 -3.08
CA THR A 61 5.90 6.23 -2.41
C THR A 61 6.82 6.91 -3.42
N ASN A 62 7.29 8.13 -3.10
CA ASN A 62 8.19 8.88 -3.98
C ASN A 62 9.66 8.77 -3.56
N GLN A 63 10.17 9.71 -2.76
CA GLN A 63 11.54 9.70 -2.24
C GLN A 63 11.59 9.32 -0.76
N TYR A 64 10.73 8.36 -0.39
CA TYR A 64 10.76 7.76 0.93
C TYR A 64 11.99 6.84 1.05
N ASP A 65 12.85 7.10 2.04
CA ASP A 65 14.17 6.47 2.18
C ASP A 65 14.12 4.94 2.28
N HIS A 66 13.08 4.41 2.93
CA HIS A 66 12.95 2.98 3.16
C HIS A 66 12.45 2.21 1.93
N ARG A 67 11.70 2.89 1.04
CA ARG A 67 11.29 2.35 -0.24
C ARG A 67 10.83 3.47 -1.16
N SER A 68 11.63 3.84 -2.15
CA SER A 68 11.32 4.90 -3.12
C SER A 68 10.67 4.34 -4.40
N GLN A 69 9.40 3.92 -4.35
CA GLN A 69 8.78 3.13 -5.43
C GLN A 69 8.78 3.84 -6.78
N SER A 70 8.49 5.14 -6.83
CA SER A 70 8.49 5.91 -8.08
C SER A 70 9.88 5.97 -8.73
N VAL A 71 10.95 6.06 -7.93
CA VAL A 71 12.35 6.00 -8.40
C VAL A 71 12.62 4.62 -9.00
N PHE A 72 12.13 3.55 -8.37
CA PHE A 72 12.34 2.19 -8.84
C PHE A 72 11.42 1.73 -9.97
N TYR A 73 10.38 2.49 -10.28
CA TYR A 73 9.39 2.18 -11.32
C TYR A 73 10.02 2.02 -12.72
N THR A 74 11.14 2.71 -12.98
CA THR A 74 11.93 2.50 -14.20
C THR A 74 13.44 2.43 -13.89
N ASN A 75 14.21 1.90 -14.84
CA ASN A 75 15.66 1.88 -14.74
C ASN A 75 16.33 3.26 -14.94
N THR A 76 15.58 4.29 -15.34
CA THR A 76 16.10 5.67 -15.39
C THR A 76 16.28 6.29 -14.01
N ARG A 77 15.66 5.70 -12.98
CA ARG A 77 15.68 6.19 -11.58
C ARG A 77 15.15 7.61 -11.41
N ARG A 78 14.35 8.07 -12.37
CA ARG A 78 13.67 9.36 -12.31
C ARG A 78 12.28 9.19 -11.71
N TRP A 79 12.10 9.72 -10.51
CA TRP A 79 10.83 9.68 -9.78
C TRP A 79 9.68 10.31 -10.59
N ASP A 80 9.95 11.41 -11.29
CA ASP A 80 8.93 12.13 -12.07
C ASP A 80 8.42 11.31 -13.28
N ILE A 81 9.31 10.53 -13.91
CA ILE A 81 8.93 9.60 -14.97
C ILE A 81 8.18 8.41 -14.38
N GLY A 82 8.62 7.89 -13.23
CA GLY A 82 7.97 6.80 -12.54
C GLY A 82 6.52 7.12 -12.16
N LEU A 83 6.28 8.27 -11.54
CA LEU A 83 4.93 8.73 -11.21
C LEU A 83 4.05 8.93 -12.45
N LYS A 84 4.59 9.50 -13.53
CA LYS A 84 3.85 9.65 -14.80
C LYS A 84 3.42 8.30 -15.36
N LEU A 85 4.31 7.31 -15.35
CA LEU A 85 4.01 5.97 -15.85
C LEU A 85 3.04 5.22 -14.93
N PHE A 86 3.18 5.37 -13.61
CA PHE A 86 2.22 4.81 -12.65
C PHE A 86 0.81 5.32 -12.92
N ARG A 87 0.64 6.64 -13.03
CA ARG A 87 -0.67 7.26 -13.36
C ARG A 87 -1.20 6.82 -14.72
N ALA A 88 -0.40 6.93 -15.77
CA ALA A 88 -0.81 6.55 -17.12
C ALA A 88 -1.22 5.07 -17.20
N SER A 89 -0.51 4.19 -16.48
CA SER A 89 -0.87 2.77 -16.40
C SER A 89 -2.25 2.58 -15.76
N ILE A 90 -2.54 3.28 -14.66
CA ILE A 90 -3.84 3.21 -13.98
C ILE A 90 -4.96 3.79 -14.85
N GLU A 91 -4.72 4.92 -15.50
CA GLU A 91 -5.68 5.58 -16.41
C GLU A 91 -6.11 4.65 -17.55
N ILE A 92 -5.17 3.91 -18.13
CA ILE A 92 -5.45 2.96 -19.21
C ILE A 92 -6.11 1.68 -18.65
N LEU A 93 -5.55 1.10 -17.59
CA LEU A 93 -6.08 -0.13 -16.99
C LEU A 93 -7.50 0.03 -16.45
N ALA A 94 -7.84 1.21 -15.94
CA ALA A 94 -9.16 1.57 -15.45
C ALA A 94 -10.30 1.20 -16.43
N GLU A 95 -10.06 1.27 -17.75
CA GLU A 95 -11.06 0.89 -18.75
C GLU A 95 -11.53 -0.57 -18.64
N ALA A 96 -10.65 -1.46 -18.17
CA ALA A 96 -10.94 -2.88 -17.98
C ALA A 96 -11.68 -3.19 -16.65
N PHE A 97 -11.75 -2.22 -15.72
CA PHE A 97 -12.28 -2.42 -14.37
C PHE A 97 -13.40 -1.44 -14.03
N PRO A 98 -14.52 -1.44 -14.79
CA PRO A 98 -15.60 -0.47 -14.62
C PRO A 98 -16.32 -0.57 -13.28
N ASN A 99 -16.24 -1.72 -12.58
CA ASN A 99 -16.86 -1.98 -11.28
C ASN A 99 -15.92 -1.71 -10.08
N VAL A 100 -14.82 -0.98 -10.30
CA VAL A 100 -13.88 -0.58 -9.24
C VAL A 100 -13.86 0.95 -9.15
N ASP A 101 -13.95 1.48 -7.94
CA ASP A 101 -13.69 2.90 -7.64
C ASP A 101 -12.22 3.06 -7.25
N ILE A 102 -11.41 3.53 -8.19
CA ILE A 102 -9.96 3.58 -8.06
C ILE A 102 -9.59 4.92 -7.43
N LEU A 103 -9.01 4.87 -6.23
CA LEU A 103 -8.34 6.02 -5.62
C LEU A 103 -6.84 5.92 -5.85
N ILE A 104 -6.16 7.03 -6.12
CA ILE A 104 -4.71 7.10 -6.30
C ILE A 104 -4.11 7.92 -5.16
N HIS A 105 -3.17 7.34 -4.43
CA HIS A 105 -2.59 7.92 -3.23
C HIS A 105 -1.08 8.08 -3.35
N LEU A 106 -0.57 9.23 -2.91
CA LEU A 106 0.85 9.44 -2.66
C LEU A 106 1.14 9.13 -1.20
N ASP A 107 1.88 8.04 -0.96
CA ASP A 107 2.19 7.54 0.37
C ASP A 107 3.53 8.10 0.86
N HIS A 108 3.62 8.42 2.16
CA HIS A 108 4.81 9.00 2.79
C HIS A 108 5.47 10.15 2.00
N THR A 109 4.68 11.11 1.50
CA THR A 109 5.24 12.24 0.74
C THR A 109 5.93 13.21 1.69
N GLN A 110 7.26 13.19 1.68
CA GLN A 110 8.07 13.87 2.68
C GLN A 110 8.00 15.38 2.49
N HIS A 111 7.84 16.12 3.58
CA HIS A 111 7.70 17.58 3.54
C HIS A 111 8.92 18.30 2.94
N ASP A 112 10.08 17.66 2.86
CA ASP A 112 11.34 18.21 2.38
C ASP A 112 11.80 17.58 1.06
N THR A 113 12.09 16.28 1.02
CA THR A 113 12.66 15.62 -0.17
C THR A 113 11.67 15.62 -1.33
N ASP A 114 10.36 15.61 -1.05
CA ASP A 114 9.29 15.66 -2.05
C ASP A 114 8.72 17.07 -2.29
N ALA A 115 9.42 18.13 -1.89
CA ALA A 115 8.94 19.52 -2.05
C ALA A 115 8.49 19.83 -3.50
N ASP A 116 9.28 19.43 -4.51
CA ASP A 116 8.94 19.65 -5.93
C ASP A 116 7.64 18.92 -6.34
N LEU A 117 7.40 17.73 -5.80
CA LEU A 117 6.16 16.97 -6.02
C LEU A 117 4.97 17.64 -5.32
N LEU A 118 5.16 18.10 -4.09
CA LEU A 118 4.14 18.78 -3.28
C LEU A 118 3.70 20.13 -3.85
N GLU A 119 4.59 20.81 -4.61
CA GLU A 119 4.26 22.02 -5.37
C GLU A 119 3.63 21.73 -6.75
N SER A 120 3.72 20.49 -7.23
CA SER A 120 3.23 20.12 -8.56
C SER A 120 1.69 20.02 -8.63
N ASP A 121 1.19 19.75 -9.83
CA ASP A 121 -0.22 19.45 -10.05
C ASP A 121 -0.53 18.02 -9.56
N LEU A 122 -1.35 17.95 -8.50
CA LEU A 122 -1.81 16.72 -7.88
C LEU A 122 -3.28 16.42 -8.19
N SER A 123 -3.90 17.09 -9.17
CA SER A 123 -5.31 16.91 -9.55
C SER A 123 -5.70 15.48 -9.95
N MET A 124 -4.71 14.69 -10.38
CA MET A 124 -4.87 13.28 -10.74
C MET A 124 -4.78 12.32 -9.54
N TYR A 125 -4.44 12.82 -8.35
CA TYR A 125 -4.42 12.04 -7.12
C TYR A 125 -5.70 12.28 -6.31
N SER A 126 -6.15 11.22 -5.65
CA SER A 126 -7.29 11.23 -4.74
C SER A 126 -6.89 11.75 -3.37
N SER A 127 -5.70 11.35 -2.91
CA SER A 127 -5.15 11.77 -1.62
C SER A 127 -3.63 11.79 -1.62
N VAL A 128 -3.10 12.50 -0.63
CA VAL A 128 -1.66 12.57 -0.34
C VAL A 128 -1.47 12.46 1.17
N MET A 129 -0.52 11.65 1.59
CA MET A 129 0.03 11.69 2.94
C MET A 129 1.14 12.72 2.98
N TYR A 130 0.86 13.89 3.56
CA TYR A 130 1.88 14.89 3.85
C TYR A 130 2.62 14.49 5.12
N ASP A 131 3.83 13.96 4.95
CA ASP A 131 4.60 13.39 6.04
C ASP A 131 5.61 14.42 6.57
N ALA A 132 5.27 14.98 7.72
CA ALA A 132 6.14 15.84 8.52
C ALA A 132 6.40 15.23 9.92
N SER A 133 6.22 13.91 10.04
CA SER A 133 6.25 13.21 11.32
C SER A 133 7.60 13.18 12.01
N ALA A 134 8.70 13.26 11.26
CA ALA A 134 10.06 13.37 11.78
C ALA A 134 10.36 14.74 12.44
N LEU A 135 9.47 15.73 12.27
CA LEU A 135 9.63 17.03 12.90
C LEU A 135 8.99 17.06 14.30
N PRO A 136 9.50 17.91 15.22
CA PRO A 136 8.80 18.19 16.46
C PRO A 136 7.34 18.59 16.23
N MET A 137 6.45 18.13 17.11
CA MET A 137 4.99 18.26 16.97
C MET A 137 4.52 19.65 16.52
N GLU A 138 5.04 20.73 17.11
CA GLU A 138 4.64 22.10 16.77
C GLU A 138 5.00 22.46 15.32
N GLU A 139 6.16 22.02 14.84
CA GLU A 139 6.61 22.27 13.48
C GLU A 139 5.87 21.39 12.47
N ASN A 140 5.60 20.13 12.82
CA ASN A 140 4.73 19.24 12.06
C ASN A 140 3.33 19.87 11.90
N ILE A 141 2.70 20.32 13.00
CA ILE A 141 1.40 21.00 12.95
C ILE A 141 1.47 22.23 12.05
N ARG A 142 2.50 23.07 12.20
CA ARG A 142 2.64 24.31 11.42
C ARG A 142 2.71 24.03 9.93
N LYS A 143 3.62 23.15 9.50
CA LYS A 143 3.84 22.79 8.09
C LYS A 143 2.64 22.06 7.50
N THR A 144 2.08 21.09 8.21
CA THR A 144 0.90 20.34 7.75
C THR A 144 -0.30 21.25 7.60
N ARG A 145 -0.54 22.19 8.54
CA ARG A 145 -1.59 23.21 8.40
C ARG A 145 -1.40 24.10 7.18
N GLU A 146 -0.17 24.55 6.90
CA GLU A 146 0.14 25.36 5.72
C GLU A 146 -0.16 24.58 4.44
N TYR A 147 0.24 23.30 4.39
CA TYR A 147 -0.06 22.42 3.28
C TYR A 147 -1.57 22.20 3.10
N VAL A 148 -2.31 21.93 4.18
CA VAL A 148 -3.77 21.79 4.17
C VAL A 148 -4.45 23.05 3.64
N LYS A 149 -4.02 24.24 4.07
CA LYS A 149 -4.58 25.51 3.55
C LYS A 149 -4.37 25.66 2.04
N ARG A 150 -3.21 25.23 1.54
CA ARG A 150 -2.86 25.35 0.13
C ARG A 150 -3.53 24.30 -0.74
N LYS A 151 -3.49 23.03 -0.35
CA LYS A 151 -3.87 21.88 -1.19
C LYS A 151 -5.16 21.17 -0.76
N GLY A 152 -5.65 21.39 0.46
CA GLY A 152 -6.82 20.71 1.01
C GLY A 152 -8.16 21.08 0.36
N HIS A 153 -8.17 21.86 -0.71
CA HIS A 153 -9.36 22.04 -1.56
C HIS A 153 -9.31 21.18 -2.83
N GLU A 154 -8.12 20.70 -3.22
CA GLU A 154 -7.88 19.90 -4.43
C GLU A 154 -8.10 18.41 -4.13
N LEU A 155 -7.45 17.89 -3.09
CA LEU A 155 -7.41 16.47 -2.74
C LEU A 155 -7.52 16.24 -1.23
N LEU A 156 -7.75 14.98 -0.84
CA LEU A 156 -7.78 14.58 0.57
C LEU A 156 -6.36 14.57 1.14
N ILE A 157 -6.17 15.09 2.35
CA ILE A 157 -4.85 15.14 3.00
C ILE A 157 -4.84 14.25 4.24
N GLU A 158 -3.88 13.35 4.27
CA GLU A 158 -3.51 12.55 5.45
C GLU A 158 -2.26 13.17 6.08
N GLY A 159 -2.18 13.14 7.41
CA GLY A 159 -0.99 13.56 8.14
C GLY A 159 -0.70 12.63 9.30
N ALA A 160 0.57 12.45 9.62
CA ALA A 160 1.05 11.63 10.72
C ALA A 160 1.37 12.52 11.94
N CYS A 161 0.76 12.22 13.08
CA CYS A 161 0.96 13.00 14.32
C CYS A 161 2.17 12.56 15.16
N ASP A 162 2.66 11.35 14.92
CA ASP A 162 3.82 10.74 15.58
C ASP A 162 4.85 10.37 14.54
N GLU A 163 6.13 10.43 14.93
CA GLU A 163 7.24 9.95 14.11
C GLU A 163 7.01 8.48 13.76
N ILE A 164 6.83 8.21 12.47
CA ILE A 164 6.78 6.84 11.97
C ILE A 164 8.23 6.39 11.77
N VAL A 165 8.87 5.96 12.86
CA VAL A 165 10.25 5.44 12.78
C VAL A 165 10.22 4.03 12.23
N ASP A 166 10.90 3.82 11.11
CA ASP A 166 11.14 2.49 10.56
C ASP A 166 12.25 1.79 11.37
N ALA A 167 11.83 0.81 12.18
CA ALA A 167 12.70 0.09 13.11
C ALA A 167 13.67 -0.87 12.38
N THR A 168 14.80 -0.32 11.93
CA THR A 168 16.06 -1.08 11.79
C THR A 168 16.85 -1.14 13.12
N GLY A 169 16.33 -0.50 14.18
CA GLY A 169 16.92 -0.45 15.52
C GLY A 169 15.96 -0.86 16.64
N GLU A 170 16.46 -0.83 17.88
CA GLU A 170 15.76 -1.29 19.10
C GLU A 170 14.70 -0.30 19.65
N VAL A 171 14.54 0.87 19.04
CA VAL A 171 13.65 1.94 19.53
C VAL A 171 12.21 1.61 19.17
N ARG A 172 11.33 1.54 20.17
CA ARG A 172 9.88 1.41 19.98
C ARG A 172 9.25 2.79 20.00
N CYS A 173 8.49 3.13 18.95
CA CYS A 173 7.63 4.31 18.97
C CYS A 173 6.50 4.11 19.99
N GLU A 174 6.18 5.16 20.74
CA GLU A 174 5.05 5.15 21.66
C GLU A 174 3.74 5.06 20.88
N ILE A 175 2.75 4.38 21.47
CA ILE A 175 1.40 4.34 20.91
C ILE A 175 0.82 5.76 20.92
N THR A 176 0.19 6.16 19.81
CA THR A 176 -0.39 7.48 19.67
C THR A 176 -1.40 7.76 20.77
N ASP A 177 -1.18 8.85 21.51
CA ASP A 177 -2.12 9.36 22.49
C ASP A 177 -3.36 10.02 21.83
N ALA A 178 -4.54 9.80 22.41
CA ALA A 178 -5.79 10.26 21.85
C ALA A 178 -5.94 11.80 21.88
N ASP A 179 -5.47 12.45 22.95
CA ASP A 179 -5.52 13.92 23.07
C ASP A 179 -4.50 14.57 22.13
N LYS A 180 -3.32 13.96 21.98
CA LYS A 180 -2.32 14.37 20.97
C LYS A 180 -2.88 14.28 19.55
N CYS A 181 -3.54 13.18 19.21
CA CYS A 181 -4.17 12.98 17.90
C CYS A 181 -5.31 13.98 17.65
N GLU A 182 -6.17 14.21 18.65
CA GLU A 182 -7.24 15.22 18.57
C GLU A 182 -6.67 16.62 18.32
N ARG A 183 -5.63 17.00 19.08
CA ARG A 183 -4.93 18.27 18.93
C ARG A 183 -4.35 18.41 17.52
N TYR A 184 -3.62 17.39 17.06
CA TYR A 184 -3.02 17.37 15.73
C TYR A 184 -4.05 17.60 14.64
N LYS A 185 -5.13 16.81 14.63
CA LYS A 185 -6.19 16.92 13.63
C LYS A 185 -6.87 18.29 13.67
N ARG A 186 -7.18 18.81 14.85
CA ARG A 186 -7.83 20.12 15.02
C ARG A 186 -6.95 21.26 14.51
N GLU A 187 -5.66 21.25 14.82
CA GLU A 187 -4.75 22.35 14.49
C GLU A 187 -4.22 22.30 13.06
N THR A 188 -4.14 21.11 12.45
CA THR A 188 -3.72 20.94 11.05
C THR A 188 -4.86 21.03 10.06
N GLY A 189 -6.04 20.50 10.41
CA GLY A 189 -7.18 20.40 9.52
C GLY A 189 -7.11 19.23 8.53
N VAL A 190 -6.22 18.24 8.75
CA VAL A 190 -6.16 17.03 7.92
C VAL A 190 -7.47 16.24 7.93
N ASP A 191 -7.74 15.54 6.83
CA ASP A 191 -8.94 14.73 6.68
C ASP A 191 -8.84 13.41 7.45
N MET A 192 -7.65 12.81 7.47
CA MET A 192 -7.34 11.57 8.20
C MET A 192 -6.01 11.72 8.95
N VAL A 193 -5.89 10.99 10.05
CA VAL A 193 -4.65 10.93 10.85
C VAL A 193 -4.05 9.54 10.75
N VAL A 194 -2.77 9.46 10.41
CA VAL A 194 -1.97 8.26 10.57
C VAL A 194 -1.51 8.19 12.03
N ALA A 195 -1.84 7.10 12.70
CA ALA A 195 -1.55 6.89 14.11
C ALA A 195 -0.77 5.58 14.32
N ASN A 196 0.22 5.61 15.20
CA ASN A 196 0.94 4.43 15.63
C ASN A 196 0.07 3.63 16.62
N LEU A 197 -0.39 2.48 16.16
CA LEU A 197 -1.24 1.56 16.93
C LEU A 197 -0.57 0.19 17.12
N GLY A 198 0.77 0.17 17.10
CA GLY A 198 1.60 -1.02 17.37
C GLY A 198 1.77 -1.98 16.18
N THR A 199 1.26 -1.59 15.01
CA THR A 199 1.33 -2.36 13.76
C THR A 199 2.55 -1.98 12.92
N GLU A 200 3.05 -0.75 13.05
CA GLU A 200 4.27 -0.32 12.39
C GLU A 200 5.48 -0.75 13.22
N HIS A 201 6.19 -1.75 12.72
CA HIS A 201 7.64 -1.94 12.79
C HIS A 201 7.90 -3.05 11.77
N ARG A 202 8.82 -2.87 10.82
CA ARG A 202 9.22 -3.93 9.86
C ARG A 202 10.06 -5.02 10.55
N ALA A 203 9.63 -5.44 11.73
CA ALA A 203 10.27 -6.43 12.55
C ALA A 203 10.08 -7.80 11.89
N SER A 204 11.19 -8.48 11.71
CA SER A 204 11.29 -9.94 11.67
C SER A 204 10.84 -10.60 12.99
N GLY A 205 10.19 -9.87 13.90
CA GLY A 205 9.80 -10.28 15.24
C GLY A 205 8.34 -10.73 15.29
N GLN A 206 8.13 -11.98 15.69
CA GLN A 206 6.84 -12.69 15.73
C GLN A 206 5.78 -12.15 16.72
N ASN A 207 5.97 -10.97 17.34
CA ASN A 207 5.13 -10.49 18.45
C ASN A 207 4.73 -9.00 18.31
N LEU A 208 4.27 -8.56 17.13
CA LEU A 208 3.59 -7.27 17.02
C LEU A 208 2.13 -7.40 17.43
N HIS A 209 1.62 -6.35 18.08
CA HIS A 209 0.29 -6.33 18.66
C HIS A 209 -0.44 -5.06 18.26
N TYR A 210 -1.64 -5.24 17.70
CA TYR A 210 -2.53 -4.11 17.39
C TYR A 210 -3.28 -3.66 18.65
N TYR A 211 -3.17 -2.38 18.99
CA TYR A 211 -3.80 -1.80 20.17
C TYR A 211 -5.19 -1.21 19.87
N SER A 212 -6.20 -2.09 19.81
CA SER A 212 -7.62 -1.74 19.57
C SER A 212 -8.16 -0.68 20.56
N ASP A 213 -7.79 -0.76 21.84
CA ASP A 213 -8.27 0.19 22.85
C ASP A 213 -7.76 1.63 22.61
N ALA A 214 -6.51 1.77 22.16
CA ALA A 214 -5.95 3.07 21.78
C ALA A 214 -6.65 3.62 20.54
N ALA A 215 -6.92 2.77 19.54
CA ALA A 215 -7.68 3.16 18.35
C ALA A 215 -9.09 3.64 18.70
N LYS A 216 -9.81 2.94 19.58
CA LYS A 216 -11.14 3.36 20.08
C LYS A 216 -11.08 4.69 20.84
N ALA A 217 -10.05 4.92 21.63
CA ALA A 217 -9.85 6.19 22.32
C ALA A 217 -9.66 7.34 21.33
N ILE A 218 -8.86 7.15 20.28
CA ILE A 218 -8.70 8.12 19.19
C ILE A 218 -10.01 8.33 18.44
N LYS A 219 -10.71 7.25 18.07
CA LYS A 219 -12.02 7.30 17.40
C LYS A 219 -13.03 8.14 18.17
N ALA A 220 -13.07 8.02 19.50
CA ALA A 220 -13.98 8.79 20.34
C ALA A 220 -13.75 10.31 20.22
N LYS A 221 -12.53 10.75 19.89
CA LYS A 221 -12.19 12.15 19.68
C LYS A 221 -12.36 12.62 18.23
N ILE A 222 -11.93 11.81 17.26
CA ILE A 222 -11.81 12.27 15.86
C ILE A 222 -12.74 11.59 14.85
N GLY A 223 -13.53 10.60 15.28
CA GLY A 223 -14.38 9.77 14.43
C GLY A 223 -13.63 8.68 13.66
N PRO A 224 -14.27 8.03 12.66
CA PRO A 224 -13.65 7.00 11.82
C PRO A 224 -12.75 7.64 10.76
N LYS A 225 -11.66 8.27 11.21
CA LYS A 225 -10.73 9.07 10.38
C LYS A 225 -9.28 8.66 10.60
N ILE A 226 -9.06 7.41 11.02
CA ILE A 226 -7.75 6.87 11.30
C ILE A 226 -7.27 6.09 10.08
N CYS A 227 -6.04 6.37 9.65
CA CYS A 227 -5.31 5.57 8.69
C CYS A 227 -4.33 4.67 9.46
N LEU A 228 -4.37 3.37 9.20
CA LEU A 228 -3.50 2.39 9.86
C LEU A 228 -2.45 1.87 8.90
N HIS A 229 -1.20 1.91 9.32
CA HIS A 229 -0.08 1.38 8.55
C HIS A 229 0.44 0.08 9.18
N GLY A 230 1.33 -0.65 8.49
CA GLY A 230 2.04 -1.80 9.05
C GLY A 230 1.22 -3.06 9.32
N THR A 231 -0.01 -3.17 8.80
CA THR A 231 -0.88 -4.33 9.10
C THR A 231 -0.36 -5.67 8.60
N SER A 232 0.59 -5.67 7.66
CA SER A 232 1.27 -6.88 7.15
C SER A 232 2.11 -7.62 8.21
N SER A 233 2.32 -7.03 9.38
CA SER A 233 3.13 -7.59 10.46
C SER A 233 2.31 -8.12 11.64
N VAL A 234 0.97 -8.05 11.57
CA VAL A 234 0.04 -8.59 12.57
C VAL A 234 -0.88 -9.63 11.94
N THR A 235 -1.52 -10.46 12.77
CA THR A 235 -2.42 -11.52 12.28
C THR A 235 -3.75 -10.96 11.80
N ASN A 236 -4.37 -11.60 10.80
CA ASN A 236 -5.69 -11.20 10.28
C ASN A 236 -6.77 -11.13 11.37
N GLU A 237 -6.65 -11.95 12.43
CA GLU A 237 -7.56 -11.91 13.58
C GLU A 237 -7.53 -10.57 14.32
N GLN A 238 -6.33 -9.98 14.50
CA GLN A 238 -6.16 -8.69 15.16
C GLN A 238 -6.76 -7.54 14.34
N VAL A 239 -6.72 -7.65 13.01
CA VAL A 239 -7.13 -6.58 12.08
C VAL A 239 -8.46 -6.85 11.39
N LYS A 240 -9.31 -7.74 11.92
CA LYS A 240 -10.61 -8.07 11.31
C LYS A 240 -11.69 -7.00 11.53
N LYS A 241 -11.68 -6.32 12.67
CA LYS A 241 -12.75 -5.40 13.11
C LYS A 241 -12.32 -3.93 13.12
N LEU A 242 -11.39 -3.56 12.25
CA LEU A 242 -10.73 -2.25 12.26
C LEU A 242 -11.70 -1.05 12.14
N PHE A 243 -12.81 -1.18 11.43
CA PHE A 243 -13.79 -0.09 11.34
C PHE A 243 -14.48 0.22 12.68
N GLU A 244 -14.77 -0.81 13.48
CA GLU A 244 -15.32 -0.66 14.83
C GLU A 244 -14.37 0.17 15.72
N ASP A 245 -13.08 0.12 15.41
CA ASP A 245 -12.00 0.83 16.11
C ASP A 245 -11.69 2.21 15.52
N GLY A 246 -12.36 2.59 14.41
CA GLY A 246 -12.28 3.92 13.81
C GLY A 246 -11.26 4.04 12.67
N ILE A 247 -10.69 2.92 12.24
CA ILE A 247 -9.86 2.86 11.05
C ILE A 247 -10.76 2.91 9.81
N CYS A 248 -10.45 3.81 8.88
CA CYS A 248 -11.16 3.92 7.60
C CYS A 248 -10.29 3.58 6.38
N LYS A 249 -8.96 3.56 6.56
CA LYS A 249 -7.97 3.25 5.54
C LYS A 249 -6.85 2.41 6.14
N VAL A 250 -6.34 1.43 5.39
CA VAL A 250 -5.17 0.64 5.80
C VAL A 250 -4.13 0.56 4.70
N ASN A 251 -2.89 0.96 4.98
CA ASN A 251 -1.77 0.83 4.05
C ASN A 251 -1.17 -0.59 4.10
N ILE A 252 -0.98 -1.18 2.92
CA ILE A 252 -0.46 -2.53 2.72
C ILE A 252 0.60 -2.48 1.61
N TRP A 253 1.79 -2.98 1.91
CA TRP A 253 2.83 -3.21 0.91
C TRP A 253 3.61 -4.48 1.20
N THR A 254 4.14 -4.61 2.41
CA THR A 254 5.02 -5.72 2.80
C THR A 254 4.39 -7.08 2.54
N ALA A 255 3.12 -7.31 2.88
CA ALA A 255 2.47 -8.60 2.62
C ALA A 255 2.37 -8.92 1.11
N LEU A 256 2.06 -7.92 0.28
CA LEU A 256 1.93 -8.10 -1.17
C LEU A 256 3.25 -8.59 -1.78
N GLU A 257 4.37 -7.97 -1.41
CA GLU A 257 5.70 -8.32 -1.94
C GLU A 257 6.32 -9.53 -1.25
N ARG A 258 6.34 -9.55 0.10
CA ARG A 258 6.96 -10.62 0.90
C ARG A 258 6.28 -11.95 0.67
N ASP A 259 4.95 -11.98 0.53
CA ASP A 259 4.20 -13.24 0.50
C ASP A 259 4.02 -13.76 -0.93
N SER A 260 4.21 -12.92 -1.97
CA SER A 260 4.23 -13.36 -3.37
C SER A 260 5.61 -13.86 -3.83
N ALA A 261 6.71 -13.32 -3.30
CA ALA A 261 8.07 -13.70 -3.68
C ALA A 261 8.42 -15.19 -3.47
N PRO A 262 7.98 -15.88 -2.39
CA PRO A 262 8.22 -17.30 -2.20
C PRO A 262 7.66 -18.17 -3.32
N ALA A 263 6.48 -17.85 -3.85
CA ALA A 263 5.87 -18.62 -4.92
C ALA A 263 6.66 -18.52 -6.23
N LEU A 264 7.15 -17.32 -6.57
CA LEU A 264 8.05 -17.14 -7.72
C LEU A 264 9.37 -17.91 -7.53
N THR A 265 9.91 -17.91 -6.31
CA THR A 265 11.14 -18.63 -5.96
C THR A 265 10.93 -20.13 -6.13
N GLU A 266 9.89 -20.68 -5.52
CA GLU A 266 9.54 -22.10 -5.61
C GLU A 266 9.29 -22.51 -7.07
N TRP A 267 8.52 -21.72 -7.82
CA TRP A 267 8.24 -21.97 -9.23
C TRP A 267 9.53 -21.98 -10.06
N THR A 268 10.46 -21.05 -9.81
CA THR A 268 11.73 -20.97 -10.53
C THR A 268 12.60 -22.20 -10.25
N VAL A 269 12.71 -22.60 -8.97
CA VAL A 269 13.48 -23.79 -8.56
C VAL A 269 12.92 -25.06 -9.19
N LYS A 270 11.59 -25.26 -9.12
CA LYS A 270 10.91 -26.43 -9.71
C LYS A 270 10.99 -26.48 -11.23
N ASN A 271 11.32 -25.37 -11.89
CA ASN A 271 11.39 -25.25 -13.34
C ASN A 271 12.79 -24.83 -13.82
N ALA A 272 13.85 -25.12 -13.06
CA ALA A 272 15.21 -24.66 -13.35
C ALA A 272 15.68 -25.00 -14.77
N ALA A 273 15.45 -26.24 -15.25
CA ALA A 273 15.76 -26.61 -16.64
C ALA A 273 14.95 -25.83 -17.68
N LYS A 274 13.67 -25.55 -17.43
CA LYS A 274 12.82 -24.78 -18.36
C LYS A 274 13.22 -23.31 -18.42
N CYS A 275 13.60 -22.74 -17.27
CA CYS A 275 14.01 -21.34 -17.13
C CYS A 275 15.43 -21.07 -17.61
N GLY A 276 16.39 -21.97 -17.32
CA GLY A 276 17.82 -21.77 -17.56
C GLY A 276 18.47 -22.75 -18.53
N GLY A 277 17.74 -23.79 -18.96
CA GLY A 277 18.26 -24.91 -19.72
C GLY A 277 18.94 -25.97 -18.83
N ALA A 278 19.00 -27.20 -19.33
CA ALA A 278 19.59 -28.35 -18.63
C ALA A 278 21.06 -28.12 -18.21
N LYS A 279 21.82 -27.30 -18.95
CA LYS A 279 23.21 -26.96 -18.59
C LYS A 279 23.29 -26.13 -17.31
N LEU A 280 22.40 -25.13 -17.15
CA LEU A 280 22.39 -24.30 -15.93
C LEU A 280 21.85 -25.10 -14.74
N GLU A 281 20.80 -25.91 -14.94
CA GLU A 281 20.28 -26.82 -13.91
C GLU A 281 21.38 -27.74 -13.38
N GLN A 282 22.09 -28.44 -14.28
CA GLN A 282 23.20 -29.33 -13.92
C GLN A 282 24.33 -28.58 -13.19
N LYS A 283 24.71 -27.38 -13.67
CA LYS A 283 25.71 -26.54 -13.00
C LYS A 283 25.28 -26.18 -11.58
N LEU A 284 24.03 -25.75 -11.37
CA LEU A 284 23.53 -25.37 -10.05
C LEU A 284 23.43 -26.57 -9.09
N ILE A 285 23.21 -27.79 -9.61
CA ILE A 285 23.29 -29.03 -8.83
C ILE A 285 24.74 -29.31 -8.41
N GLU A 286 25.70 -29.22 -9.34
CA GLU A 286 27.13 -29.42 -9.06
C GLU A 286 27.69 -28.42 -8.06
N GLU A 287 27.22 -27.17 -8.10
CA GLU A 287 27.59 -26.10 -7.16
C GLU A 287 26.86 -26.21 -5.80
N GLY A 288 25.91 -27.14 -5.65
CA GLY A 288 25.17 -27.37 -4.41
C GLY A 288 24.04 -26.37 -4.11
N TYR A 289 23.66 -25.54 -5.09
CA TYR A 289 22.50 -24.64 -4.96
C TYR A 289 21.17 -25.35 -5.24
N LEU A 290 21.20 -26.40 -6.05
CA LEU A 290 20.08 -27.32 -6.30
C LEU A 290 20.49 -28.76 -5.92
N THR A 291 19.51 -29.65 -5.83
CA THR A 291 19.74 -31.09 -5.59
C THR A 291 19.32 -31.90 -6.80
N GLU A 292 19.69 -33.18 -6.86
CA GLU A 292 19.18 -34.10 -7.90
C GLU A 292 17.65 -34.18 -7.94
N ALA A 293 16.95 -33.86 -6.84
CA ALA A 293 15.48 -33.76 -6.83
C ALA A 293 14.94 -32.60 -7.68
N SER A 294 15.78 -31.63 -8.02
CA SER A 294 15.44 -30.52 -8.92
C SER A 294 15.58 -30.90 -10.39
N LYS A 295 16.20 -32.04 -10.71
CA LYS A 295 16.47 -32.48 -12.08
C LYS A 295 15.21 -33.02 -12.73
N THR A 296 14.68 -32.26 -13.67
CA THR A 296 13.42 -32.59 -14.35
C THR A 296 13.62 -33.36 -15.67
N GLY A 297 14.82 -33.27 -16.27
CA GLY A 297 15.08 -33.79 -17.61
C GLY A 297 14.43 -32.95 -18.74
N ASP A 298 13.83 -31.82 -18.37
CA ASP A 298 13.19 -30.91 -19.31
C ASP A 298 14.20 -30.12 -20.15
N LYS A 299 13.73 -29.60 -21.28
CA LYS A 299 14.48 -28.63 -22.09
C LYS A 299 14.05 -27.21 -21.74
N SER A 300 14.87 -26.23 -22.11
CA SER A 300 14.48 -24.83 -22.02
C SER A 300 13.18 -24.57 -22.78
N SER A 301 12.32 -23.72 -22.22
CA SER A 301 11.01 -23.44 -22.77
C SER A 301 10.79 -21.94 -22.87
N LEU A 302 10.44 -21.47 -24.08
CA LEU A 302 10.03 -20.08 -24.33
C LEU A 302 8.93 -19.60 -23.37
N GLN A 303 8.02 -20.49 -22.97
CA GLN A 303 6.95 -20.15 -22.03
C GLN A 303 7.40 -19.98 -20.57
N HIS A 304 8.66 -20.28 -20.23
CA HIS A 304 9.15 -20.31 -18.85
C HIS A 304 10.30 -19.33 -18.59
N PHE A 305 11.17 -19.05 -19.57
CA PHE A 305 12.29 -18.12 -19.34
C PHE A 305 11.93 -16.64 -19.54
N THR A 306 10.75 -16.32 -20.07
CA THR A 306 10.32 -14.93 -20.30
C THR A 306 10.07 -14.19 -18.99
N SER A 307 10.14 -12.85 -19.03
CA SER A 307 9.69 -12.02 -17.91
C SER A 307 8.20 -12.19 -17.65
N THR A 308 7.40 -12.37 -18.70
CA THR A 308 5.95 -12.59 -18.61
C THR A 308 5.61 -13.83 -17.79
N ALA A 309 6.33 -14.94 -17.97
CA ALA A 309 6.10 -16.15 -17.17
C ALA A 309 6.30 -15.90 -15.66
N ARG A 310 7.32 -15.12 -15.30
CA ARG A 310 7.62 -14.76 -13.91
C ARG A 310 6.60 -13.75 -13.36
N GLN A 311 6.22 -12.78 -14.17
CA GLN A 311 5.17 -11.80 -13.85
C GLN A 311 3.83 -12.48 -13.59
N GLU A 312 3.47 -13.52 -14.35
CA GLU A 312 2.23 -14.28 -14.16
C GLU A 312 2.14 -14.95 -12.78
N ILE A 313 3.27 -15.45 -12.25
CA ILE A 313 3.31 -16.04 -10.90
C ILE A 313 3.07 -14.96 -9.84
N VAL A 314 3.77 -13.82 -9.97
CA VAL A 314 3.60 -12.67 -9.06
C VAL A 314 2.16 -12.14 -9.13
N PHE A 315 1.61 -12.00 -10.33
CA PHE A 315 0.24 -11.55 -10.57
C PHE A 315 -0.77 -12.42 -9.83
N LYS A 316 -0.70 -13.75 -9.99
CA LYS A 316 -1.65 -14.69 -9.38
C LYS A 316 -1.60 -14.63 -7.85
N GLU A 317 -0.42 -14.66 -7.27
CA GLU A 317 -0.29 -14.64 -5.81
C GLU A 317 -0.65 -13.27 -5.22
N MET A 318 -0.21 -12.18 -5.84
CA MET A 318 -0.56 -10.84 -5.36
C MET A 318 -2.07 -10.59 -5.47
N LYS A 319 -2.72 -11.04 -6.55
CA LYS A 319 -4.19 -10.97 -6.69
C LYS A 319 -4.89 -11.69 -5.54
N LYS A 320 -4.43 -12.90 -5.20
CA LYS A 320 -4.97 -13.69 -4.08
C LYS A 320 -4.79 -12.99 -2.74
N ILE A 321 -3.61 -12.43 -2.47
CA ILE A 321 -3.34 -11.68 -1.23
C ILE A 321 -4.22 -10.43 -1.14
N ALA A 322 -4.28 -9.64 -2.22
CA ALA A 322 -5.14 -8.45 -2.30
C ALA A 322 -6.61 -8.80 -2.03
N LYS A 323 -7.12 -9.86 -2.67
CA LYS A 323 -8.48 -10.35 -2.45
C LYS A 323 -8.74 -10.73 -1.00
N GLY A 324 -7.79 -11.36 -0.32
CA GLY A 324 -7.92 -11.69 1.10
C GLY A 324 -8.13 -10.47 2.00
N TYR A 325 -7.46 -9.34 1.71
CA TYR A 325 -7.70 -8.08 2.44
C TYR A 325 -9.06 -7.44 2.11
N LEU A 326 -9.51 -7.54 0.86
CA LEU A 326 -10.87 -7.11 0.48
C LEU A 326 -11.93 -7.89 1.26
N GLU A 327 -11.81 -9.22 1.30
CA GLU A 327 -12.71 -10.10 2.07
C GLU A 327 -12.68 -9.84 3.57
N LEU A 328 -11.55 -9.35 4.10
CA LEU A 328 -11.40 -9.06 5.52
C LEU A 328 -12.14 -7.78 5.94
N TRP A 329 -12.20 -6.78 5.06
CA TRP A 329 -12.63 -5.43 5.42
C TRP A 329 -13.90 -4.93 4.73
N TYR A 330 -14.35 -5.63 3.70
CA TYR A 330 -15.64 -5.40 3.05
C TYR A 330 -16.65 -6.46 3.50
N VAL A 331 -17.18 -6.25 4.71
CA VAL A 331 -18.17 -7.11 5.39
C VAL A 331 -19.61 -6.77 5.03
#